data_AF-A0A6N2N323-F1
#
_entry.id   AF-A0A6N2N323-F1
#
_cell.length_a   1.000
_cell.length_b   1.000
_cell.length_c   1.000
_cell.angle_alpha   90.00
_cell.angle_beta   90.00
_cell.angle_gamma   90.00
#
_symmetry.space_group_name_H-M   'P 1'
#
loop_
_entity.id
_entity.type
_entity.pdbx_description
1 polymer ?
#
loop_
_entity_poly.entity_id
_entity_poly.type
_entity_poly.pdbx_seq_one_letter_code
_entity_poly.pdbx_strand_id
1 'polypeptide(L)'
;MKLCFHPNRAVAPTGHVYTFDFHQQRAASAREDFQSTGVDSLVTVGVRDIQGEGFPDEYSGLADSVFLDLPQPWLAIPSAGKMLKQMDLCSFSPCIEQVQRTCEALKSNFRGSPSDI
;
A
#
# COMPACT_ATOMS: atom_id res chain seq x y z
N MET A 1 0.41 4.95 4.92
CA MET A 1 0.62 4.02 3.78
C MET A 1 -0.73 3.47 3.30
N LYS A 2 -0.96 3.27 2.00
CA LYS A 2 -2.32 3.02 1.43
C LYS A 2 -2.37 1.82 0.49
N LEU A 3 -3.28 0.88 0.72
CA LEU A 3 -3.76 -0.07 -0.29
C LEU A 3 -4.96 0.54 -1.01
N CYS A 4 -5.07 0.29 -2.32
CA CYS A 4 -6.17 0.76 -3.13
C CYS A 4 -6.83 -0.42 -3.86
N PHE A 5 -8.08 -0.70 -3.50
CA PHE A 5 -8.94 -1.71 -4.11
C PHE A 5 -9.92 -0.90 -4.93
N HIS A 6 -9.67 -0.88 -6.23
CA HIS A 6 -10.16 0.21 -7.02
C HIS A 6 -11.68 0.11 -7.24
N PRO A 7 -12.39 1.25 -7.36
CA PRO A 7 -11.85 2.42 -8.06
C PRO A 7 -11.77 3.81 -7.36
N ASN A 8 -10.70 4.52 -7.76
CA ASN A 8 -10.18 5.92 -7.64
C ASN A 8 -11.21 7.10 -7.66
N ARG A 9 -10.78 8.39 -7.71
CA ARG A 9 -11.67 9.46 -8.26
C ARG A 9 -11.98 9.27 -9.76
N ALA A 10 -11.16 8.46 -10.45
CA ALA A 10 -11.47 7.97 -11.79
C ALA A 10 -12.70 7.06 -11.87
N VAL A 11 -13.13 6.33 -10.83
CA VAL A 11 -14.25 5.37 -10.99
C VAL A 11 -14.89 4.90 -9.65
N ALA A 12 -14.71 5.65 -8.53
CA ALA A 12 -15.79 5.81 -7.56
C ALA A 12 -17.06 6.02 -8.39
N PRO A 13 -18.13 5.25 -8.13
CA PRO A 13 -18.64 4.97 -6.80
C PRO A 13 -18.28 3.61 -6.17
N THR A 14 -17.59 2.68 -6.85
CA THR A 14 -17.53 1.28 -6.39
C THR A 14 -16.24 0.87 -5.65
N GLY A 15 -15.50 1.83 -5.08
CA GLY A 15 -14.08 1.64 -4.71
C GLY A 15 -13.73 1.91 -3.27
N HIS A 16 -12.65 1.28 -2.80
CA HIS A 16 -12.27 1.30 -1.39
C HIS A 16 -10.76 1.43 -1.17
N VAL A 17 -10.39 2.35 -0.28
CA VAL A 17 -9.00 2.53 0.17
C VAL A 17 -8.85 1.90 1.54
N TYR A 18 -7.86 1.04 1.72
CA TYR A 18 -7.49 0.52 3.05
C TYR A 18 -6.14 1.12 3.43
N THR A 19 -6.15 2.06 4.36
CA THR A 19 -4.95 2.78 4.80
C THR A 19 -4.50 2.28 6.17
N PHE A 20 -3.20 2.11 6.34
CA PHE A 20 -2.62 1.60 7.58
C PHE A 20 -1.54 2.57 8.08
N ASP A 21 -1.54 2.79 9.38
CA ASP A 21 -0.50 3.47 10.14
C ASP A 21 -0.24 2.67 11.43
N PHE A 22 1.02 2.57 11.84
CA PHE A 22 1.38 1.91 13.11
C PHE A 22 1.13 2.81 14.33
N HIS A 23 1.06 4.13 14.15
CA HIS A 23 0.71 5.07 15.20
C HIS A 23 -0.81 5.18 15.37
N GLN A 24 -1.35 4.66 16.48
CA GLN A 24 -2.77 4.74 16.82
C GLN A 24 -3.31 6.18 16.78
N GLN A 25 -2.55 7.17 17.26
CA GLN A 25 -2.97 8.58 17.26
C GLN A 25 -3.14 9.12 15.83
N ARG A 26 -2.19 8.84 14.92
CA ARG A 26 -2.31 9.29 13.51
C ARG A 26 -3.44 8.58 12.79
N ALA A 27 -3.66 7.30 13.09
CA ALA A 27 -4.82 6.56 12.57
C ALA A 27 -6.15 7.08 13.11
N ALA A 28 -6.21 7.57 14.36
CA ALA A 28 -7.40 8.23 14.91
C ALA A 28 -7.69 9.55 14.20
N SER A 29 -6.69 10.45 14.13
CA SER A 29 -6.83 11.72 13.39
C SER A 29 -7.21 11.52 11.93
N ALA A 30 -6.61 10.54 11.23
CA ALA A 30 -6.99 10.24 9.86
C ALA A 30 -8.45 9.79 9.72
N ARG A 31 -9.02 9.05 10.69
CA ARG A 31 -10.45 8.70 10.68
C ARG A 31 -11.34 9.94 10.85
N GLU A 32 -10.97 10.83 11.76
CA GLU A 32 -11.67 12.11 11.97
C GLU A 32 -11.60 12.99 10.70
N ASP A 33 -10.44 13.06 10.05
CA ASP A 33 -10.26 13.76 8.77
C ASP A 33 -11.16 13.16 7.66
N PHE A 34 -11.20 11.83 7.49
CA PHE A 34 -12.06 11.19 6.49
C PHE A 34 -13.55 11.34 6.78
N GLN A 35 -13.96 11.35 8.05
CA GLN A 35 -15.33 11.64 8.47
C GLN A 35 -15.70 13.10 8.19
N SER A 36 -14.83 14.06 8.54
CA SER A 36 -15.09 15.49 8.28
C SER A 36 -15.17 15.84 6.80
N THR A 37 -14.51 15.06 5.94
CA THR A 37 -14.51 15.21 4.48
C THR A 37 -15.58 14.36 3.77
N GLY A 38 -16.34 13.53 4.49
CA GLY A 38 -17.44 12.73 3.95
C GLY A 38 -17.01 11.58 3.02
N VAL A 39 -15.77 11.10 3.14
CA VAL A 39 -15.22 9.97 2.35
C VAL A 39 -14.96 8.72 3.19
N ASP A 40 -15.37 8.72 4.46
CA ASP A 40 -15.26 7.59 5.40
C ASP A 40 -15.86 6.30 4.84
N SER A 41 -17.00 6.40 4.12
CA SER A 41 -17.63 5.26 3.44
C SER A 41 -16.76 4.56 2.38
N LEU A 42 -15.72 5.24 1.87
CA LEU A 42 -14.79 4.72 0.86
C LEU A 42 -13.39 4.40 1.44
N VAL A 43 -13.18 4.62 2.75
CA VAL A 43 -11.84 4.53 3.37
C VAL A 43 -11.87 3.79 4.71
N THR A 44 -11.26 2.60 4.75
CA THR A 44 -11.01 1.88 6.00
C THR A 44 -9.62 2.22 6.54
N VAL A 45 -9.54 2.64 7.80
CA VAL A 45 -8.28 2.96 8.49
C VAL A 45 -7.94 1.88 9.52
N GLY A 46 -6.84 1.15 9.30
CA GLY A 46 -6.29 0.15 10.22
C GLY A 46 -5.09 0.67 11.02
N VAL A 47 -4.86 0.08 12.20
CA VAL A 47 -3.61 0.27 12.97
C VAL A 47 -2.78 -1.00 12.88
N ARG A 48 -1.61 -0.95 12.24
CA ARG A 48 -0.71 -2.10 12.04
C ARG A 48 0.70 -1.67 11.65
N ASP A 49 1.72 -2.38 12.11
CA ASP A 49 3.07 -2.27 11.56
C ASP A 49 3.21 -3.13 10.30
N ILE A 50 3.16 -2.50 9.14
CA ILE A 50 3.25 -3.16 7.84
C ILE A 50 4.70 -3.55 7.48
N GLN A 51 5.71 -2.95 8.12
CA GLN A 51 7.10 -3.34 7.91
C GLN A 51 7.46 -4.61 8.70
N GLY A 52 6.92 -4.78 9.91
CA GLY A 52 7.12 -5.96 10.75
C GLY A 52 6.12 -7.09 10.51
N GLU A 53 4.83 -6.79 10.43
CA GLU A 53 3.74 -7.78 10.34
C GLU A 53 3.18 -7.96 8.92
N GLY A 54 3.62 -7.15 7.96
CA GLY A 54 3.04 -7.10 6.61
C GLY A 54 1.59 -6.59 6.59
N PHE A 55 0.98 -6.65 5.42
CA PHE A 55 -0.46 -6.46 5.23
C PHE A 55 -1.27 -7.64 5.80
N PRO A 56 -2.53 -7.42 6.23
CA PRO A 56 -3.43 -8.51 6.61
C PRO A 56 -3.71 -9.45 5.43
N ASP A 57 -3.58 -10.76 5.63
CA ASP A 57 -3.74 -11.77 4.56
C ASP A 57 -5.17 -11.83 3.99
N GLU A 58 -6.17 -11.27 4.69
CA GLU A 58 -7.56 -11.11 4.19
C GLU A 58 -7.65 -10.27 2.90
N TYR A 59 -6.62 -9.48 2.58
CA TYR A 59 -6.52 -8.67 1.37
C TYR A 59 -5.69 -9.32 0.25
N SER A 60 -5.23 -10.57 0.43
CA SER A 60 -4.36 -11.23 -0.54
C SER A 60 -5.06 -11.45 -1.89
N GLY A 61 -4.42 -11.04 -2.99
CA GLY A 61 -4.97 -11.10 -4.35
C GLY A 61 -6.21 -10.22 -4.57
N LEU A 62 -6.51 -9.27 -3.68
CA LEU A 62 -7.66 -8.38 -3.81
C LEU A 62 -7.27 -6.96 -4.25
N ALA A 63 -6.06 -6.48 -3.95
CA ALA A 63 -5.64 -5.10 -4.25
C ALA A 63 -5.30 -4.94 -5.73
N ASP A 64 -5.77 -3.85 -6.33
CA ASP A 64 -5.39 -3.50 -7.70
C ASP A 64 -4.09 -2.69 -7.70
N SER A 65 -3.87 -1.84 -6.68
CA SER A 65 -2.61 -1.11 -6.49
C SER A 65 -2.20 -0.92 -5.03
N VAL A 66 -0.88 -0.79 -4.79
CA VAL A 66 -0.28 -0.53 -3.48
C VAL A 66 0.55 0.74 -3.50
N PHE A 67 0.34 1.63 -2.53
CA PHE A 67 1.12 2.85 -2.32
C PHE A 67 1.89 2.76 -0.99
N LEU A 68 3.18 2.50 -1.09
CA LEU A 68 4.11 2.47 0.03
C LEU A 68 4.62 3.89 0.32
N ASP A 69 4.33 4.37 1.53
CA ASP A 69 4.86 5.59 2.11
C ASP A 69 5.30 5.22 3.53
N LEU A 70 6.58 4.86 3.64
CA LEU A 70 7.20 4.14 4.75
C LEU A 70 8.69 4.51 4.81
N PRO A 71 9.34 4.52 6.00
CA PRO A 71 10.79 4.72 6.09
C PRO A 71 11.60 3.54 5.50
N GLN A 72 11.06 2.32 5.51
CA GLN A 72 11.71 1.11 4.96
C GLN A 72 10.76 0.29 4.07
N PRO A 73 10.37 0.80 2.89
CA PRO A 73 9.36 0.15 2.03
C PRO A 73 9.80 -1.22 1.50
N TRP A 74 11.11 -1.49 1.41
CA TRP A 74 11.65 -2.80 1.02
C TRP A 74 11.24 -3.95 1.95
N LEU A 75 10.92 -3.68 3.22
CA LEU A 75 10.39 -4.68 4.15
C LEU A 75 8.94 -5.04 3.86
N ALA A 76 8.15 -4.07 3.38
CA ALA A 76 6.74 -4.28 3.04
C ALA A 76 6.54 -4.94 1.65
N ILE A 77 7.52 -4.85 0.75
CA ILE A 77 7.44 -5.37 -0.63
C ILE A 77 6.98 -6.84 -0.74
N PRO A 78 7.53 -7.82 0.01
CA PRO A 78 7.10 -9.21 -0.09
C PRO A 78 5.63 -9.41 0.31
N SER A 79 5.13 -8.59 1.23
CA SER A 79 3.72 -8.62 1.63
C SER A 79 2.83 -7.86 0.64
N ALA A 80 3.27 -6.71 0.13
CA ALA A 80 2.59 -5.95 -0.92
C ALA A 80 2.33 -6.81 -2.16
N GLY A 81 3.32 -7.62 -2.57
CA GLY A 81 3.19 -8.55 -3.70
C GLY A 81 2.13 -9.64 -3.50
N LYS A 82 1.83 -10.04 -2.26
CA LYS A 82 0.71 -10.95 -1.98
C LYS A 82 -0.66 -10.27 -2.08
N MET A 83 -0.73 -8.95 -1.86
CA MET A 83 -1.99 -8.20 -1.89
C MET A 83 -2.45 -7.94 -3.32
N LEU A 84 -1.48 -7.72 -4.21
CA LEU A 84 -1.69 -7.31 -5.60
C LEU A 84 -2.26 -8.42 -6.48
N LYS A 85 -3.29 -8.09 -7.27
CA LYS A 85 -3.74 -8.85 -8.45
C LYS A 85 -2.79 -8.70 -9.64
N GLN A 86 -2.22 -7.51 -9.79
CA GLN A 86 -1.39 -7.05 -10.93
C GLN A 86 -0.28 -6.13 -10.39
N MET A 87 0.82 -5.93 -11.12
CA MET A 87 2.04 -5.29 -10.58
C MET A 87 2.01 -3.73 -10.46
N ASP A 88 0.89 -3.14 -10.04
CA ASP A 88 0.79 -1.69 -9.79
C ASP A 88 1.23 -1.33 -8.36
N LEU A 89 2.55 -1.26 -8.14
CA LEU A 89 3.17 -0.83 -6.89
C LEU A 89 3.89 0.52 -7.05
N CYS A 90 3.49 1.51 -6.24
CA CYS A 90 4.17 2.79 -6.12
C CYS A 90 4.83 2.89 -4.73
N SER A 91 6.06 3.41 -4.67
CA SER A 91 6.77 3.66 -3.41
C SER A 91 7.32 5.07 -3.39
N PHE A 92 6.99 5.82 -2.34
CA PHE A 92 7.53 7.14 -2.06
C PHE A 92 8.77 7.01 -1.17
N SER A 93 9.84 7.72 -1.51
CA SER A 93 11.11 7.67 -0.77
C SER A 93 11.90 8.95 -1.01
N PRO A 94 12.21 9.74 0.05
CA PRO A 94 12.97 10.98 -0.11
C PRO A 94 14.46 10.79 -0.42
N CYS A 95 15.05 9.65 -0.03
CA CYS A 95 16.48 9.38 -0.20
C CYS A 95 16.75 8.33 -1.29
N ILE A 96 17.83 8.50 -2.07
CA ILE A 96 18.16 7.61 -3.20
C ILE A 96 18.54 6.19 -2.72
N GLU A 97 19.13 6.08 -1.54
CA GLU A 97 19.49 4.81 -0.90
C GLU A 97 18.25 3.98 -0.54
N GLN A 98 17.14 4.65 -0.21
CA GLN A 98 15.86 3.98 0.01
C GLN A 98 15.30 3.46 -1.32
N VAL A 99 15.37 4.26 -2.40
CA VAL A 99 14.96 3.84 -3.75
C VAL A 99 15.77 2.64 -4.22
N GLN A 100 17.10 2.65 -4.05
CA GLN A 100 17.99 1.53 -4.41
C GLN A 100 17.55 0.21 -3.76
N ARG A 101 17.41 0.20 -2.43
CA ARG A 101 16.96 -0.98 -1.66
C ARG A 101 15.56 -1.44 -2.05
N THR A 102 14.67 -0.49 -2.35
CA THR A 102 13.31 -0.76 -2.84
C THR A 102 13.36 -1.48 -4.19
N CYS A 103 14.16 -0.99 -5.14
CA CYS A 103 14.35 -1.61 -6.45
C CYS A 103 15.00 -3.00 -6.36
N GLU A 104 15.94 -3.23 -5.44
CA GLU A 104 16.53 -4.55 -5.19
C GLU A 104 15.50 -5.55 -4.64
N ALA A 105 14.67 -5.11 -3.68
CA ALA A 105 13.57 -5.91 -3.17
C ALA A 105 12.52 -6.19 -4.26
N LEU A 106 12.18 -5.21 -5.11
CA LEU A 106 11.27 -5.42 -6.24
C LEU A 106 11.82 -6.47 -7.21
N LYS A 107 13.07 -6.35 -7.65
CA LYS A 107 13.73 -7.33 -8.56
C LYS A 107 13.83 -8.74 -7.98
N SER A 108 13.87 -8.85 -6.65
CA SER A 108 13.97 -10.15 -5.95
C SER A 108 12.61 -10.83 -5.78
N ASN A 109 11.55 -10.06 -5.53
CA ASN A 109 10.19 -10.59 -5.28
C ASN A 109 9.34 -10.67 -6.56
N PHE A 110 9.53 -9.75 -7.51
CA PHE A 110 8.80 -9.66 -8.77
C PHE A 110 9.76 -9.85 -9.95
N ARG A 111 10.10 -11.12 -10.23
CA ARG A 111 10.84 -11.46 -11.45
C ARG A 111 9.86 -11.61 -12.62
N GLY A 112 9.84 -10.62 -13.51
CA GLY A 112 9.47 -10.88 -14.90
C GLY A 112 10.40 -11.93 -15.52
N SER A 113 9.91 -12.72 -16.48
CA SER A 113 10.76 -13.63 -17.25
C SER A 113 11.85 -12.84 -18.00
N PRO A 114 13.05 -13.40 -18.24
CA PRO A 114 14.14 -12.68 -18.91
C PRO A 114 13.94 -12.42 -20.42
N SER A 115 12.70 -12.34 -20.91
CA SER A 115 12.32 -12.38 -22.33
C SER A 115 12.12 -11.01 -23.00
N ASP A 116 12.03 -9.93 -22.22
CA ASP A 116 11.45 -8.65 -22.68
C ASP A 116 12.47 -7.48 -22.72
N ILE A 117 13.71 -7.75 -23.17
CA ILE A 117 14.73 -6.75 -23.56
C ILE A 117 15.31 -7.11 -24.93
#